data_AF-A0AAU6XZQ6-F1
#
_entry.id   AF-A0AAU6XZQ6-F1
#
_cell.length_a   1.000
_cell.length_b   1.000
_cell.length_c   1.000
_cell.angle_alpha   90.00
_cell.angle_beta   90.00
_cell.angle_gamma   90.00
#
_symmetry.space_group_name_H-M   'P 1'
#
loop_
_entity.id
_entity.type
_entity.pdbx_description
1 polymer ?
#
loop_
_entity_poly.entity_id
_entity_poly.type
_entity_poly.pdbx_seq_one_letter_code
_entity_poly.pdbx_strand_id
1 'polypeptide(L)'
;MKQKISLLVAVIFCLAAPLAGYLKIGLPPVIIVGGSALVALVCWYFTYLRKPVDPSVMLPLFILTVAGLQIHIVEEYLTGFGPAMSRLFNIPWSERSFLLVFALVGPTIYTLTTLGLYYRMPIAGFVAWFIFIGPGVAEFTHFIFPLLRPELEPINLRAISRTIKDTQILQMPNYYYAATGKYYFAGMWTAILPMIPGSYSIYRLFKEHRSVTRSNK
;
A
#
# COMPACT_ATOMS: atom_id res chain seq x y z
N MET A 1 -15.51 -22.95 9.67
CA MET A 1 -15.12 -22.10 10.82
C MET A 1 -14.01 -21.11 10.46
N LYS A 2 -12.84 -21.56 9.98
CA LYS A 2 -11.70 -20.69 9.60
C LYS A 2 -12.06 -19.56 8.61
N GLN A 3 -12.83 -19.85 7.56
CA GLN A 3 -13.27 -18.85 6.57
C GLN A 3 -14.15 -17.73 7.14
N LYS A 4 -15.12 -18.06 8.01
CA LYS A 4 -16.01 -17.07 8.64
C LYS A 4 -15.22 -16.12 9.55
N ILE A 5 -14.26 -16.68 10.31
CA ILE A 5 -13.35 -15.90 11.16
C ILE A 5 -12.47 -15.01 10.29
N SER A 6 -11.86 -15.54 9.22
CA SER A 6 -11.05 -14.72 8.30
C SER A 6 -11.86 -13.59 7.66
N LEU A 7 -13.10 -13.85 7.27
CA LEU A 7 -13.99 -12.82 6.72
C LEU A 7 -14.29 -11.73 7.76
N LEU A 8 -14.62 -12.12 9.00
CA LEU A 8 -14.85 -11.19 10.09
C LEU A 8 -13.62 -10.30 10.34
N VAL A 9 -12.43 -10.90 10.41
CA VAL A 9 -11.17 -10.17 10.57
C VAL A 9 -10.92 -9.20 9.42
N ALA A 10 -11.13 -9.63 8.17
CA ALA A 10 -10.95 -8.77 7.00
C ALA A 10 -11.94 -7.59 6.99
N VAL A 11 -13.20 -7.81 7.36
CA VAL A 11 -14.22 -6.75 7.48
C VAL A 11 -13.85 -5.77 8.60
N ILE A 12 -13.44 -6.28 9.76
CA ILE A 12 -12.96 -5.43 10.87
C ILE A 12 -11.77 -4.59 10.41
N PHE A 13 -10.81 -5.18 9.68
CA PHE A 13 -9.68 -4.43 9.14
C PHE A 13 -10.11 -3.32 8.18
N CYS A 14 -11.05 -3.60 7.27
CA CYS A 14 -11.57 -2.62 6.31
C CYS A 14 -12.31 -1.43 6.97
N LEU A 15 -12.74 -1.57 8.22
CA LEU A 15 -13.38 -0.50 8.98
C LEU A 15 -12.40 0.19 9.94
N ALA A 16 -11.69 -0.60 10.74
CA ALA A 16 -10.85 -0.11 11.82
C ALA A 16 -9.59 0.60 11.31
N ALA A 17 -8.93 0.07 10.27
CA ALA A 17 -7.70 0.69 9.76
C ALA A 17 -7.97 2.05 9.11
N PRO A 18 -8.98 2.22 8.22
CA PRO A 18 -9.32 3.53 7.67
C PRO A 18 -9.84 4.49 8.74
N LEU A 19 -10.66 4.04 9.69
CA LEU A 19 -11.11 4.88 10.80
C LEU A 19 -9.94 5.39 11.65
N ALA A 20 -9.01 4.51 12.02
CA ALA A 20 -7.80 4.90 12.75
C ALA A 20 -6.94 5.87 11.94
N GLY A 21 -6.79 5.64 10.63
CA GLY A 21 -6.07 6.52 9.73
C GLY A 21 -6.71 7.91 9.63
N TYR A 22 -8.04 7.98 9.53
CA TYR A 22 -8.77 9.23 9.51
C TYR A 22 -8.56 10.04 10.78
N LEU A 23 -8.75 9.39 11.94
CA LEU A 23 -8.67 10.05 13.25
C LEU A 23 -7.25 10.53 13.57
N LYS A 24 -6.22 9.76 13.21
CA LYS A 24 -4.83 10.08 13.56
C LYS A 24 -4.11 10.93 12.53
N ILE A 25 -4.50 10.86 11.25
CA ILE A 25 -3.73 11.43 10.14
C ILE A 25 -4.64 12.35 9.34
N GLY A 26 -5.67 11.79 8.71
CA GLY A 26 -6.60 12.51 7.86
C GLY A 26 -7.12 11.65 6.72
N LEU A 27 -7.71 12.29 5.72
CA LEU A 27 -8.38 11.62 4.61
C LEU A 27 -7.45 10.85 3.65
N PRO A 28 -6.22 11.32 3.29
CA PRO A 28 -5.43 10.63 2.26
C PRO A 28 -5.15 9.14 2.56
N PRO A 29 -4.74 8.75 3.79
CA PRO A 29 -4.60 7.34 4.14
C PRO A 29 -5.88 6.51 4.03
N VAL A 30 -7.06 7.11 4.29
CA VAL A 30 -8.36 6.44 4.15
C VAL A 30 -8.60 6.04 2.70
N ILE A 31 -8.32 6.96 1.77
CA ILE A 31 -8.52 6.72 0.34
C ILE A 31 -7.57 5.63 -0.15
N ILE A 32 -6.29 5.73 0.18
CA ILE A 32 -5.27 4.79 -0.32
C ILE A 32 -5.41 3.43 0.35
N VAL A 33 -5.34 3.37 1.68
CA VAL A 33 -5.37 2.10 2.44
C VAL A 33 -6.77 1.51 2.46
N GLY A 34 -7.79 2.32 2.75
CA GLY A 34 -9.18 1.86 2.81
C GLY A 34 -9.73 1.47 1.45
N GLY A 35 -9.45 2.25 0.41
CA GLY A 35 -9.81 1.90 -0.97
C GLY A 35 -9.18 0.58 -1.40
N SER A 36 -7.88 0.41 -1.15
CA SER A 36 -7.18 -0.84 -1.46
C SER A 36 -7.73 -2.03 -0.67
N ALA A 37 -8.02 -1.85 0.63
CA ALA A 37 -8.60 -2.89 1.48
C ALA A 37 -9.98 -3.33 1.01
N LEU A 38 -10.84 -2.39 0.59
CA LEU A 38 -12.18 -2.70 0.11
C LEU A 38 -12.12 -3.48 -1.22
N VAL A 39 -11.30 -3.03 -2.18
CA VAL A 39 -11.13 -3.74 -3.45
C VAL A 39 -10.54 -5.12 -3.21
N ALA A 40 -9.55 -5.24 -2.32
CA ALA A 40 -8.98 -6.51 -1.93
C ALA A 40 -10.00 -7.45 -1.29
N LEU A 41 -10.85 -6.95 -0.39
CA LEU A 41 -11.92 -7.73 0.25
C LEU A 41 -12.84 -8.36 -0.81
N VAL A 42 -13.27 -7.55 -1.78
CA VAL A 42 -14.14 -8.00 -2.88
C VAL A 42 -13.43 -9.06 -3.72
N CYS A 43 -12.23 -8.77 -4.24
CA CYS A 43 -11.48 -9.70 -5.09
C CYS A 43 -11.17 -11.02 -4.37
N TRP A 44 -10.71 -10.95 -3.11
CA TRP A 44 -10.40 -12.10 -2.28
C TRP A 44 -11.63 -12.96 -1.98
N TYR A 45 -12.77 -12.33 -1.65
CA TYR A 45 -14.02 -13.02 -1.34
C TYR A 45 -14.45 -13.94 -2.50
N PHE A 46 -14.34 -13.44 -3.73
CA PHE A 46 -14.74 -14.19 -4.92
C PHE A 46 -13.69 -15.20 -5.40
N THR A 47 -12.39 -14.88 -5.29
CA THR A 47 -11.35 -15.67 -5.95
C THR A 47 -10.65 -16.69 -5.05
N TYR A 48 -10.47 -16.40 -3.76
CA TYR A 48 -9.56 -17.15 -2.88
C TYR A 48 -10.24 -17.69 -1.61
N LEU A 49 -11.15 -16.94 -0.98
CA LEU A 49 -11.70 -17.27 0.35
C LEU A 49 -12.23 -18.72 0.43
N ARG A 50 -12.98 -19.16 -0.59
CA ARG A 50 -13.59 -20.51 -0.61
C ARG A 50 -12.64 -21.57 -1.15
N LYS A 51 -11.82 -21.22 -2.15
CA LYS A 51 -10.89 -22.11 -2.85
C LYS A 51 -9.52 -21.43 -2.91
N PRO A 52 -8.67 -21.62 -1.89
CA PRO A 52 -7.33 -21.05 -1.87
C PRO A 52 -6.54 -21.45 -3.12
N VAL A 53 -5.88 -20.46 -3.74
CA VAL A 53 -5.04 -20.67 -4.92
C VAL A 53 -3.79 -21.46 -4.52
N ASP A 54 -3.26 -22.23 -5.48
CA ASP A 54 -2.05 -23.00 -5.23
C ASP A 54 -0.86 -22.09 -4.86
N PRO A 55 -0.12 -22.42 -3.77
CA PRO A 55 1.05 -21.66 -3.36
C PRO A 55 2.10 -21.48 -4.46
N SER A 56 2.30 -22.47 -5.35
CA SER A 56 3.25 -22.37 -6.44
C SER A 56 2.96 -21.24 -7.43
N VAL A 57 1.70 -20.80 -7.50
CA VAL A 57 1.28 -19.67 -8.35
C VAL A 57 1.37 -18.35 -7.59
N MET A 58 0.82 -18.30 -6.39
CA MET A 58 0.62 -17.04 -5.67
C MET A 58 1.84 -16.60 -4.86
N LEU A 59 2.57 -17.55 -4.27
CA LEU A 59 3.66 -17.26 -3.35
C LEU A 59 4.86 -16.58 -4.04
N PRO A 60 5.34 -17.03 -5.22
CA PRO A 60 6.47 -16.36 -5.87
C PRO A 60 6.16 -14.91 -6.22
N LEU A 61 4.94 -14.65 -6.72
CA LEU A 61 4.53 -13.30 -7.10
C LEU A 61 4.31 -12.40 -5.89
N PHE A 62 3.78 -12.95 -4.80
CA PHE A 62 3.68 -12.24 -3.53
C PHE A 62 5.05 -11.84 -2.99
N ILE A 63 6.00 -12.78 -2.94
CA ILE A 63 7.37 -12.51 -2.47
C ILE A 63 8.05 -11.46 -3.34
N LEU A 64 7.93 -11.56 -4.68
CA LEU A 64 8.50 -10.56 -5.60
C LEU A 64 7.90 -9.16 -5.39
N THR A 65 6.58 -9.09 -5.17
CA THR A 65 5.89 -7.82 -4.87
C THR A 65 6.41 -7.22 -3.56
N VAL A 66 6.53 -8.03 -2.51
CA VAL A 66 7.04 -7.59 -1.21
C VAL A 66 8.50 -7.17 -1.29
N ALA A 67 9.35 -7.91 -2.01
CA ALA A 67 10.74 -7.55 -2.20
C ALA A 67 10.88 -6.21 -2.95
N GLY A 68 10.12 -6.02 -4.03
CA GLY A 68 10.05 -4.75 -4.76
C GLY A 68 9.58 -3.61 -3.86
N LEU A 69 8.57 -3.86 -3.03
CA LEU A 69 8.07 -2.89 -2.04
C LEU A 69 9.13 -2.52 -1.00
N GLN A 70 9.95 -3.46 -0.53
CA GLN A 70 11.04 -3.12 0.41
C GLN A 70 12.07 -2.19 -0.23
N ILE A 71 12.46 -2.45 -1.48
CA ILE A 71 13.36 -1.55 -2.22
C ILE A 71 12.72 -0.18 -2.40
N HIS A 72 11.41 -0.17 -2.71
CA HIS A 72 10.67 1.07 -2.87
C HIS A 72 10.65 1.94 -1.60
N ILE A 73 10.36 1.32 -0.45
CA ILE A 73 10.36 1.99 0.85
C ILE A 73 11.75 2.56 1.21
N VAL A 74 12.83 1.93 0.74
CA VAL A 74 14.20 2.48 0.92
C VAL A 74 14.36 3.78 0.14
N GLU A 75 13.91 3.86 -1.12
CA GLU A 75 13.92 5.12 -1.86
C GLU A 75 13.05 6.17 -1.17
N GLU A 76 11.83 5.81 -0.78
CA GLU A 76 10.89 6.70 -0.08
C GLU A 76 11.49 7.27 1.21
N TYR A 77 12.22 6.47 1.98
CA TYR A 77 12.93 6.94 3.17
C TYR A 77 14.05 7.92 2.80
N LEU A 78 14.95 7.53 1.88
CA LEU A 78 16.09 8.36 1.48
C LEU A 78 15.68 9.70 0.87
N THR A 79 14.44 9.78 0.36
CA THR A 79 13.88 10.96 -0.30
C THR A 79 12.79 11.65 0.53
N GLY A 80 12.55 11.21 1.77
CA GLY A 80 11.66 11.91 2.70
C GLY A 80 10.18 11.88 2.29
N PHE A 81 9.70 10.75 1.78
CA PHE A 81 8.29 10.56 1.37
C PHE A 81 7.30 10.93 2.49
N GLY A 82 7.51 10.43 3.71
CA GLY A 82 6.60 10.71 4.82
C GLY A 82 6.41 12.21 5.09
N PRO A 83 7.50 12.97 5.35
CA PRO A 83 7.46 14.42 5.43
C PRO A 83 6.90 15.11 4.16
N ALA A 84 7.19 14.61 2.96
CA ALA A 84 6.66 15.17 1.71
C ALA A 84 5.13 15.08 1.65
N MET A 85 4.55 13.95 2.06
CA MET A 85 3.11 13.76 2.15
C MET A 85 2.45 14.71 3.16
N SER A 86 3.14 14.98 4.27
CA SER A 86 2.70 15.98 5.26
C SER A 86 2.62 17.38 4.66
N ARG A 87 3.57 17.75 3.80
CA ARG A 87 3.53 19.04 3.08
C ARG A 87 2.43 19.08 2.02
N LEU A 88 2.26 17.97 1.32
CA LEU A 88 1.29 17.86 0.22
C LEU A 88 -0.15 18.01 0.73
N PHE A 89 -0.49 17.34 1.83
CA PHE A 89 -1.86 17.22 2.33
C PHE A 89 -2.09 17.80 3.74
N ASN A 90 -1.12 18.52 4.30
CA ASN A 90 -1.21 19.10 5.65
C ASN A 90 -1.63 18.06 6.73
N ILE A 91 -0.98 16.90 6.71
CA ILE A 91 -1.24 15.77 7.63
C ILE A 91 -0.07 15.57 8.61
N PRO A 92 -0.31 15.03 9.82
CA PRO A 92 0.73 14.79 10.82
C PRO A 92 1.49 13.46 10.55
N TRP A 93 2.14 13.34 9.39
CA TRP A 93 2.79 12.08 8.98
C TRP A 93 4.31 12.18 9.01
N SER A 94 4.89 11.88 10.17
CA SER A 94 6.34 11.92 10.36
C SER A 94 7.08 10.76 9.69
N GLU A 95 8.38 10.95 9.42
CA GLU A 95 9.26 9.86 8.96
C GLU A 95 9.29 8.68 9.94
N ARG A 96 9.30 8.96 11.25
CA ARG A 96 9.22 7.92 12.29
C ARG A 96 7.96 7.07 12.14
N SER A 97 6.80 7.71 11.96
CA SER A 97 5.53 6.99 11.79
C SER A 97 5.51 6.19 10.49
N PHE A 98 6.04 6.76 9.40
CA PHE A 98 6.20 6.08 8.12
C PHE A 98 7.03 4.79 8.28
N LEU A 99 8.21 4.85 8.90
CA LEU A 99 9.08 3.69 9.11
C LEU A 99 8.43 2.63 10.00
N LEU A 100 7.81 3.03 11.12
CA LEU A 100 7.12 2.09 12.01
C LEU A 100 6.05 1.28 11.26
N VAL A 101 5.26 1.96 10.41
CA VAL A 101 4.16 1.31 9.69
C VAL A 101 4.67 0.49 8.50
N PHE A 102 5.43 1.10 7.59
CA PHE A 102 5.74 0.50 6.30
C PHE A 102 7.06 -0.27 6.28
N ALA A 103 8.06 0.10 7.07
CA ALA A 103 9.36 -0.59 7.11
C ALA A 103 9.43 -1.68 8.19
N LEU A 104 8.56 -1.64 9.21
CA LEU A 104 8.62 -2.61 10.33
C LEU A 104 7.34 -3.44 10.46
N VAL A 105 6.19 -2.82 10.73
CA VAL A 105 4.93 -3.55 10.95
C VAL A 105 4.46 -4.25 9.67
N GLY A 106 4.43 -3.53 8.54
CA GLY A 106 4.05 -4.09 7.24
C GLY A 106 4.87 -5.32 6.87
N PRO A 107 6.22 -5.26 6.83
CA PRO A 107 7.06 -6.39 6.45
C PRO A 107 6.95 -7.58 7.38
N THR A 108 6.69 -7.35 8.67
CA THR A 108 6.35 -8.42 9.63
C THR A 108 5.07 -9.14 9.20
N ILE A 109 4.00 -8.39 8.90
CA ILE A 109 2.73 -8.95 8.42
C ILE A 109 2.94 -9.69 7.08
N TYR A 110 3.74 -9.14 6.17
CA TYR A 110 3.99 -9.75 4.86
C TYR A 110 4.76 -11.06 4.98
N THR A 111 5.75 -11.11 5.88
CA THR A 111 6.50 -12.34 6.17
C THR A 111 5.60 -13.44 6.74
N LEU A 112 4.72 -13.09 7.69
CA LEU A 112 3.72 -14.03 8.22
C LEU A 112 2.71 -14.45 7.14
N THR A 113 2.38 -13.54 6.22
CA THR A 113 1.50 -13.82 5.08
C THR A 113 2.12 -14.86 4.15
N THR A 114 3.43 -14.84 3.92
CA THR A 114 4.14 -15.89 3.16
C THR A 114 3.89 -17.28 3.76
N LEU A 115 4.02 -17.44 5.08
CA LEU A 115 3.70 -18.70 5.77
C LEU A 115 2.22 -19.05 5.62
N GLY A 116 1.34 -18.06 5.81
CA GLY A 116 -0.10 -18.25 5.67
C GLY A 116 -0.50 -18.69 4.26
N LEU A 117 0.10 -18.14 3.21
CA LEU A 117 -0.14 -18.53 1.82
C LEU A 117 0.36 -19.96 1.56
N TYR A 118 1.55 -20.33 2.06
CA TYR A 118 2.07 -21.69 1.95
C TYR A 118 1.12 -22.73 2.56
N TYR A 119 0.60 -22.44 3.75
CA TYR A 119 -0.39 -23.29 4.43
C TYR A 119 -1.85 -23.06 3.98
N ARG A 120 -2.07 -22.30 2.89
CA ARG A 120 -3.40 -22.01 2.31
C ARG A 120 -4.40 -21.43 3.33
N MET A 121 -3.93 -20.60 4.26
CA MET A 121 -4.77 -19.90 5.23
C MET A 121 -5.64 -18.84 4.55
N PRO A 122 -6.98 -18.84 4.73
CA PRO A 122 -7.85 -17.93 4.00
C PRO A 122 -7.51 -16.45 4.19
N ILE A 123 -7.19 -16.02 5.42
CA ILE A 123 -6.83 -14.62 5.71
C ILE A 123 -5.55 -14.16 5.01
N ALA A 124 -4.59 -15.06 4.76
CA ALA A 124 -3.36 -14.71 4.06
C ALA A 124 -3.66 -14.30 2.61
N GLY A 125 -4.67 -14.91 1.99
CA GLY A 125 -5.14 -14.48 0.68
C GLY A 125 -5.71 -13.06 0.68
N PHE A 126 -6.38 -12.62 1.76
CA PHE A 126 -6.89 -11.25 1.86
C PHE A 126 -5.72 -10.26 1.92
N VAL A 127 -4.74 -10.53 2.80
CA VAL A 127 -3.56 -9.67 2.92
C VAL A 127 -2.78 -9.62 1.61
N ALA A 128 -2.64 -10.74 0.91
CA ALA A 128 -1.96 -10.75 -0.38
C ALA A 128 -2.72 -9.97 -1.46
N TRP A 129 -4.05 -10.09 -1.54
CA TRP A 129 -4.86 -9.23 -2.41
C TRP A 129 -4.72 -7.74 -2.04
N PHE A 130 -4.70 -7.42 -0.75
CA PHE A 130 -4.46 -6.06 -0.29
C PHE A 130 -3.10 -5.53 -0.77
N ILE A 131 -2.06 -6.34 -0.75
CA ILE A 131 -0.74 -5.96 -1.24
C ILE A 131 -0.68 -5.85 -2.77
N PHE A 132 -1.35 -6.74 -3.49
CA PHE A 132 -1.43 -6.65 -4.95
C PHE A 132 -2.19 -5.40 -5.41
N ILE A 133 -3.18 -4.94 -4.66
CA ILE A 133 -3.96 -3.74 -5.00
C ILE A 133 -3.29 -2.46 -4.51
N GLY A 134 -2.82 -2.43 -3.27
CA GLY A 134 -2.14 -1.26 -2.70
C GLY A 134 -0.77 -1.10 -3.37
N PRO A 135 0.32 -1.61 -2.80
CA PRO A 135 1.64 -1.56 -3.41
C PRO A 135 1.72 -2.05 -4.86
N GLY A 136 0.92 -3.04 -5.25
CA GLY A 136 0.97 -3.61 -6.60
C GLY A 136 0.25 -2.80 -7.69
N VAL A 137 -0.57 -1.82 -7.32
CA VAL A 137 -1.22 -0.92 -8.29
C VAL A 137 -1.10 0.53 -7.84
N ALA A 138 -1.57 0.86 -6.63
CA ALA A 138 -1.70 2.23 -6.12
C ALA A 138 -0.42 3.06 -6.13
N GLU A 139 0.79 2.46 -6.18
CA GLU A 139 2.05 3.21 -6.31
C GLU A 139 2.14 4.06 -7.58
N PHE A 140 1.24 3.87 -8.55
CA PHE A 140 1.10 4.82 -9.66
C PHE A 140 0.86 6.27 -9.19
N THR A 141 0.37 6.48 -7.95
CA THR A 141 0.17 7.82 -7.39
C THR A 141 1.46 8.62 -7.26
N HIS A 142 2.64 7.98 -7.19
CA HIS A 142 3.93 8.67 -7.19
C HIS A 142 4.17 9.49 -8.47
N PHE A 143 3.54 9.08 -9.58
CA PHE A 143 3.58 9.84 -10.84
C PHE A 143 2.57 11.00 -10.83
N ILE A 144 1.59 11.00 -9.94
CA ILE A 144 0.57 12.06 -9.84
C ILE A 144 0.98 13.13 -8.82
N PHE A 145 1.60 12.74 -7.70
CA PHE A 145 1.93 13.65 -6.61
C PHE A 145 2.73 14.91 -7.00
N PRO A 146 3.71 14.87 -7.93
CA PRO A 146 4.42 16.09 -8.37
C PRO A 146 3.51 17.14 -9.02
N LEU A 147 2.36 16.71 -9.56
CA LEU A 147 1.40 17.57 -10.24
C LEU A 147 0.40 18.22 -9.26
N LEU A 148 0.28 17.67 -8.05
CA LEU A 148 -0.60 18.17 -7.02
C LEU A 148 0.04 19.36 -6.31
N ARG A 149 -0.70 20.46 -6.18
CA ARG A 149 -0.25 21.65 -5.44
C ARG A 149 -0.21 21.34 -3.93
N PRO A 150 0.95 21.48 -3.27
CA PRO A 150 1.03 21.29 -1.82
C PRO A 150 0.18 22.29 -1.05
N GLU A 151 -0.48 21.81 0.01
CA GLU A 151 -1.19 22.69 0.95
C GLU A 151 -0.24 23.63 1.70
N LEU A 152 0.99 23.17 1.97
CA LEU A 152 1.98 23.94 2.73
C LEU A 152 3.07 24.52 1.82
N GLU A 153 3.10 25.86 1.77
CA GLU A 153 4.14 26.66 1.11
C GLU A 153 4.53 26.15 -0.30
N PRO A 154 3.59 26.08 -1.26
CA PRO A 154 3.78 25.38 -2.53
C PRO A 154 4.95 25.90 -3.39
N ILE A 155 5.31 27.18 -3.25
CA ILE A 155 6.37 27.83 -4.05
C ILE A 155 7.73 27.86 -3.32
N ASN A 156 7.76 27.56 -2.01
CA ASN A 156 9.01 27.54 -1.26
C ASN A 156 9.82 26.29 -1.66
N LEU A 157 11.01 26.47 -2.23
CA LEU A 157 11.85 25.35 -2.65
C LEU A 157 12.58 24.66 -1.49
N ARG A 158 12.71 25.35 -0.35
CA ARG A 158 13.41 24.80 0.81
C ARG A 158 12.52 23.79 1.53
N ALA A 159 13.17 22.82 2.17
CA ALA A 159 12.50 21.96 3.12
C ALA A 159 12.04 22.81 4.32
N ILE A 160 10.85 22.48 4.85
CA ILE A 160 10.24 23.19 5.96
C ILE A 160 9.96 22.25 7.13
N SER A 161 10.04 22.75 8.35
CA SER A 161 9.67 22.02 9.56
C SER A 161 8.55 22.75 10.26
N ARG A 162 7.50 22.03 10.67
CA ARG A 162 6.33 22.61 11.34
C ARG A 162 5.62 21.57 12.21
N THR A 163 4.94 22.03 13.25
CA THR A 163 4.00 21.20 14.01
C THR A 163 2.64 21.17 13.31
N ILE A 164 2.15 19.97 13.01
CA ILE A 164 0.82 19.71 12.45
C ILE A 164 0.09 18.80 13.44
N LYS A 165 -1.08 19.23 13.95
CA LYS A 165 -1.89 18.47 14.94
C LYS A 165 -1.01 17.84 16.05
N ASP A 166 -0.25 18.68 16.73
CA ASP A 166 0.66 18.32 17.84
C ASP A 166 1.82 17.39 17.48
N THR A 167 2.01 17.08 16.19
CA THR A 167 3.14 16.28 15.70
C THR A 167 4.14 17.18 14.99
N GLN A 168 5.37 17.22 15.48
CA GLN A 168 6.46 17.93 14.81
C GLN A 168 6.89 17.15 13.57
N ILE A 169 6.75 17.77 12.40
CA ILE A 169 7.23 17.22 11.13
C ILE A 169 8.48 18.00 10.73
N LEU A 170 9.57 17.28 10.51
CA LEU A 170 10.87 17.84 10.17
C LEU A 170 11.14 17.70 8.68
N GLN A 171 11.82 18.70 8.11
CA GLN A 171 12.44 18.63 6.79
C GLN A 171 11.51 18.18 5.66
N MET A 172 10.30 18.72 5.58
CA MET A 172 9.34 18.38 4.54
C MET A 172 9.80 18.92 3.16
N PRO A 173 10.26 18.07 2.23
CA PRO A 173 10.74 18.52 0.92
C PRO A 173 9.58 18.99 0.04
N ASN A 174 9.89 19.80 -0.97
CA ASN A 174 8.93 20.20 -2.01
C ASN A 174 9.20 19.41 -3.29
N TYR A 175 8.18 18.71 -3.78
CA TYR A 175 8.22 17.97 -5.06
C TYR A 175 7.27 18.55 -6.11
N TYR A 176 6.67 19.71 -5.83
CA TYR A 176 5.70 20.30 -6.74
C TYR A 176 6.37 20.76 -8.04
N TYR A 177 6.00 20.13 -9.15
CA TYR A 177 6.61 20.34 -10.46
C TYR A 177 6.60 21.82 -10.88
N ALA A 178 5.50 22.53 -10.65
CA ALA A 178 5.37 23.93 -11.04
C ALA A 178 6.29 24.88 -10.23
N ALA A 179 6.77 24.45 -9.05
CA ALA A 179 7.75 25.21 -8.27
C ALA A 179 9.18 24.75 -8.58
N THR A 180 9.44 23.45 -8.61
CA THR A 180 10.79 22.89 -8.71
C THR A 180 11.32 22.77 -10.13
N GLY A 181 10.42 22.74 -11.14
CA GLY A 181 10.75 22.41 -12.53
C GLY A 181 11.17 20.95 -12.75
N LYS A 182 11.13 20.10 -11.73
CA LYS A 182 11.58 18.70 -11.78
C LYS A 182 10.40 17.76 -11.56
N TYR A 183 10.10 16.93 -12.54
CA TYR A 183 9.03 15.94 -12.45
C TYR A 183 9.53 14.71 -11.70
N TYR A 184 9.39 14.72 -10.38
CA TYR A 184 9.80 13.65 -9.49
C TYR A 184 9.08 13.77 -8.14
N PHE A 185 8.67 12.65 -7.56
CA PHE A 185 8.27 12.53 -6.16
C PHE A 185 9.11 11.47 -5.47
N ALA A 186 9.28 11.58 -4.15
CA ALA A 186 9.91 10.55 -3.34
C ALA A 186 9.35 9.16 -3.65
N GLY A 187 10.21 8.18 -3.99
CA GLY A 187 9.80 6.81 -4.35
C GLY A 187 9.44 6.57 -5.83
N MET A 188 9.36 7.61 -6.66
CA MET A 188 8.84 7.46 -8.04
C MET A 188 9.69 6.54 -8.93
N TRP A 189 11.01 6.45 -8.73
CA TRP A 189 11.87 5.63 -9.60
C TRP A 189 11.67 4.14 -9.38
N THR A 190 11.40 3.74 -8.15
CA THR A 190 11.23 2.34 -7.75
C THR A 190 9.77 1.91 -7.63
N ALA A 191 8.81 2.83 -7.76
CA ALA A 191 7.37 2.52 -7.68
C ALA A 191 6.95 1.36 -8.60
N ILE A 192 7.60 1.22 -9.76
CA ILE A 192 7.33 0.13 -10.70
C ILE A 192 7.69 -1.27 -10.16
N LEU A 193 8.61 -1.38 -9.20
CA LEU A 193 9.15 -2.64 -8.70
C LEU A 193 8.10 -3.51 -8.00
N PRO A 194 7.28 -2.99 -7.07
CA PRO A 194 6.12 -3.75 -6.57
C PRO A 194 4.98 -3.80 -7.58
N MET A 195 4.81 -2.77 -8.43
CA MET A 195 3.68 -2.70 -9.35
C MET A 195 3.65 -3.84 -10.37
N ILE A 196 4.79 -4.14 -11.00
CA ILE A 196 4.86 -5.17 -12.05
C ILE A 196 4.40 -6.55 -11.53
N PRO A 197 5.04 -7.14 -10.49
CA PRO A 197 4.61 -8.44 -9.97
C PRO A 197 3.23 -8.37 -9.31
N GLY A 198 2.85 -7.25 -8.67
CA GLY A 198 1.54 -7.10 -8.05
C GLY A 198 0.40 -7.09 -9.08
N SER A 199 0.51 -6.26 -10.11
CA SER A 199 -0.45 -6.21 -11.22
C SER A 199 -0.52 -7.54 -11.98
N TYR A 200 0.62 -8.18 -12.22
CA TYR A 200 0.65 -9.51 -12.84
C TYR A 200 -0.01 -10.58 -11.97
N SER A 201 0.11 -10.48 -10.64
CA SER A 201 -0.58 -11.37 -9.69
C SER A 201 -2.09 -11.27 -9.84
N ILE A 202 -2.64 -10.06 -9.90
CA ILE A 202 -4.07 -9.83 -10.10
C ILE A 202 -4.55 -10.55 -11.36
N TYR A 203 -3.86 -10.33 -12.49
CA TYR A 203 -4.16 -10.98 -13.76
C TYR A 203 -4.11 -12.52 -13.64
N ARG A 204 -3.04 -13.07 -13.06
CA ARG A 204 -2.86 -14.52 -12.89
C ARG A 204 -3.95 -15.13 -12.01
N LEU A 205 -4.28 -14.52 -10.88
CA LEU A 205 -5.30 -15.03 -9.96
C LEU A 205 -6.69 -15.06 -10.60
N PHE A 206 -7.07 -14.03 -11.38
CA PHE A 206 -8.32 -14.06 -12.13
C PHE A 206 -8.31 -15.12 -13.23
N LYS A 207 -7.19 -15.32 -13.93
CA LYS A 207 -7.05 -16.37 -14.95
C LYS A 207 -7.22 -17.77 -14.34
N GLU A 208 -6.57 -18.04 -13.22
CA GLU A 208 -6.69 -19.33 -12.53
C GLU A 208 -8.12 -19.57 -12.03
N HIS A 209 -8.76 -18.57 -11.43
CA HIS A 209 -10.15 -18.68 -10.98
C HIS A 209 -11.12 -19.03 -12.12
N ARG A 210 -10.93 -18.41 -13.30
CA ARG A 210 -11.73 -18.72 -14.51
C ARG A 210 -11.48 -20.14 -15.01
N SER A 211 -10.23 -20.61 -15.01
CA SER A 211 -9.87 -21.97 -15.41
C SER A 211 -10.56 -23.01 -14.53
N VAL A 212 -10.46 -22.86 -13.20
CA VAL A 212 -11.08 -23.75 -12.22
C VAL A 212 -12.61 -23.72 -12.33
N THR A 213 -13.21 -22.57 -12.61
CA THR A 213 -14.66 -22.46 -12.78
C THR A 213 -15.15 -23.14 -14.05
N ARG A 214 -14.39 -23.08 -15.15
CA ARG A 214 -14.71 -23.77 -16.40
C ARG A 214 -14.59 -25.30 -16.28
N SER A 215 -13.57 -25.79 -15.59
CA SER A 215 -13.37 -27.24 -15.38
C SER A 215 -14.41 -27.90 -14.48
N ASN A 216 -15.17 -27.13 -13.69
CA ASN A 216 -16.22 -27.63 -12.80
C ASN A 216 -17.63 -27.50 -13.39
N LYS A 217 -17.75 -27.02 -14.64
CA LYS A 217 -19.00 -27.01 -15.41
C LYS A 217 -18.97 -28.13 -16.43
#